data_AF-A0A968Y7G5-F1
#
_entry.id   AF-A0A968Y7G5-F1
#
_cell.length_a   1.000
_cell.length_b   1.000
_cell.length_c   1.000
_cell.angle_alpha   90.00
_cell.angle_beta   90.00
_cell.angle_gamma   90.00
#
_symmetry.space_group_name_H-M   'P 1'
#
loop_
_entity.id
_entity.type
_entity.pdbx_description
1 polymer ?
#
loop_
_entity_poly.entity_id
_entity_poly.type
_entity_poly.pdbx_seq_one_letter_code
_entity_poly.pdbx_strand_id
1 'polypeptide(L)'
;MSSWMKLESTRSHQVALAGQVSDRETGQTIGNAIVEITAMPDAFEKKRSLQALRYGSEWETLAKRCDRTISAIDGFSILSIYLRVNIL
;
A
#
# COMPACT_ATOMS: atom_id res chain seq x y z
N MET A 1 -2.84 -41.08 -18.66
CA MET A 1 -3.94 -40.09 -18.48
C MET A 1 -3.33 -38.84 -17.89
N SER A 2 -3.13 -37.80 -18.70
CA SER A 2 -2.49 -36.56 -18.25
C SER A 2 -3.56 -35.65 -17.66
N SER A 3 -3.53 -35.46 -16.35
CA SER A 3 -4.35 -34.44 -15.70
C SER A 3 -3.74 -33.08 -15.99
N TRP A 4 -4.48 -32.24 -16.72
CA TRP A 4 -4.07 -30.87 -17.01
C TRP A 4 -4.42 -29.99 -15.81
N MET A 5 -3.40 -29.43 -15.18
CA MET A 5 -3.57 -28.52 -14.06
C MET A 5 -4.10 -27.19 -14.59
N LYS A 6 -5.38 -26.93 -14.36
CA LYS A 6 -6.03 -25.67 -14.74
C LYS A 6 -5.48 -24.57 -13.82
N LEU A 7 -4.55 -23.76 -14.33
CA LEU A 7 -4.07 -22.56 -13.66
C LEU A 7 -5.22 -21.55 -13.66
N GLU A 8 -6.07 -21.62 -12.64
CA GLU A 8 -7.02 -20.55 -12.33
C GLU A 8 -6.17 -19.30 -12.03
N SER A 9 -6.09 -18.39 -13.01
CA SER A 9 -5.44 -17.10 -12.88
C SER A 9 -6.17 -16.34 -11.78
N THR A 10 -5.60 -16.37 -10.58
CA THR A 10 -6.02 -15.45 -9.53
C THR A 10 -5.68 -14.04 -10.02
N ARG A 11 -6.67 -13.32 -10.58
CA ARG A 11 -6.48 -11.92 -10.97
C ARG A 11 -6.21 -11.09 -9.72
N SER A 12 -4.94 -10.78 -9.48
CA SER A 12 -4.55 -9.75 -8.53
C SER A 12 -4.86 -8.41 -9.16
N HIS A 13 -5.80 -7.66 -8.58
CA HIS A 13 -6.13 -6.31 -9.03
C HIS A 13 -5.24 -5.32 -8.29
N GLN A 14 -4.57 -4.44 -9.03
CA GLN A 14 -3.84 -3.34 -8.43
C GLN A 14 -4.82 -2.21 -8.18
N VAL A 15 -4.88 -1.73 -6.94
CA VAL A 15 -5.74 -0.62 -6.52
C VAL A 15 -4.84 0.46 -5.91
N ALA A 16 -5.15 1.72 -6.18
CA ALA A 16 -4.50 2.83 -5.53
C ALA A 16 -5.47 3.47 -4.52
N LEU A 17 -4.99 3.72 -3.31
CA LEU A 17 -5.65 4.60 -2.36
C LEU A 17 -5.08 6.00 -2.58
N ALA A 18 -5.93 6.95 -2.92
CA ALA A 18 -5.57 8.35 -3.06
C ALA A 18 -6.41 9.18 -2.08
N GLY A 19 -5.78 10.16 -1.45
CA GLY A 19 -6.44 11.04 -0.48
C GLY A 19 -5.62 12.28 -0.16
N GLN A 20 -6.28 13.27 0.42
CA GLN A 20 -5.65 14.51 0.86
C GLN A 20 -5.65 14.59 2.38
N VAL A 21 -4.49 14.90 2.95
CA VAL A 21 -4.32 15.13 4.39
C VAL A 21 -4.62 16.59 4.67
N SER A 22 -5.61 16.85 5.52
CA SER A 22 -5.97 18.19 5.97
C SER A 22 -6.16 18.21 7.48
N ASP A 23 -5.83 19.34 8.09
CA ASP A 23 -6.13 19.62 9.47
C ASP A 23 -7.64 19.86 9.63
N ARG A 24 -8.25 19.21 10.62
CA ARG A 24 -9.70 19.23 10.78
C ARG A 24 -10.22 20.58 11.27
N GLU A 25 -9.45 21.30 12.09
CA GLU A 25 -9.88 22.54 12.74
C GLU A 25 -9.73 23.74 11.79
N THR A 26 -8.65 23.76 11.02
CA THR A 26 -8.29 24.87 10.12
C THR A 26 -8.66 24.61 8.66
N GLY A 27 -8.90 23.36 8.27
CA GLY A 27 -9.12 22.94 6.88
C GLY A 27 -7.87 23.05 6.00
N GLN A 28 -6.71 23.41 6.57
CA GLN A 28 -5.48 23.57 5.81
C GLN A 28 -4.88 22.20 5.45
N THR A 29 -4.34 22.11 4.24
CA THR A 29 -3.66 20.90 3.77
C THR A 29 -2.33 20.70 4.50
N ILE A 30 -2.05 19.48 4.92
CA ILE A 30 -0.81 19.14 5.62
C ILE A 30 0.13 18.45 4.62
N GLY A 31 1.12 19.21 4.15
CA GLY A 31 2.19 18.67 3.33
C GLY A 31 3.26 17.93 4.14
N ASN A 32 3.97 17.02 3.48
CA ASN A 32 5.02 16.18 4.09
C ASN A 32 4.55 15.31 5.27
N ALA A 33 3.25 15.05 5.37
CA ALA A 33 2.69 14.16 6.38
C ALA A 33 3.00 12.70 6.04
N ILE A 34 3.37 11.91 7.04
CA ILE A 34 3.54 10.46 6.88
C ILE A 34 2.16 9.82 6.93
N VAL A 35 1.80 9.11 5.87
CA VAL A 35 0.57 8.32 5.77
C VAL A 35 0.94 6.85 5.78
N GLU A 36 0.48 6.12 6.79
CA GLU A 36 0.78 4.70 6.99
C GLU A 36 -0.51 3.87 7.14
N ILE A 37 -0.53 2.70 6.51
CA ILE A 37 -1.56 1.69 6.73
C ILE A 37 -1.25 0.95 8.04
N THR A 38 -2.09 1.12 9.04
CA THR A 38 -1.96 0.47 10.35
C THR A 38 -2.74 -0.85 10.46
N ALA A 39 -3.75 -1.06 9.61
CA ALA A 39 -4.54 -2.28 9.56
C ALA A 39 -4.57 -2.83 8.13
N MET A 40 -4.18 -4.09 7.95
CA MET A 40 -4.06 -4.73 6.65
C MET A 40 -4.39 -6.22 6.72
N PRO A 41 -4.82 -6.86 5.61
CA PRO A 41 -4.98 -8.31 5.57
C PRO A 41 -3.64 -9.05 5.67
N ASP A 42 -3.64 -10.26 6.24
CA ASP A 42 -2.44 -11.10 6.43
C ASP A 42 -1.61 -11.29 5.15
N ALA A 43 -2.27 -11.40 3.99
CA ALA A 43 -1.59 -11.57 2.71
C ALA A 43 -0.72 -10.34 2.35
N PHE A 44 -1.21 -9.14 2.68
CA PHE A 44 -0.48 -7.90 2.47
C PHE A 44 0.62 -7.72 3.52
N GLU A 45 0.34 -8.08 4.77
CA GLU A 45 1.35 -8.07 5.84
C GLU A 45 2.55 -8.97 5.51
N LYS A 46 2.31 -10.20 5.04
CA LYS A 46 3.38 -11.10 4.56
C LYS A 46 4.24 -10.45 3.48
N LYS A 47 3.61 -9.75 2.52
CA LYS A 47 4.32 -9.05 1.45
C LYS A 47 5.16 -7.89 1.99
N ARG A 48 4.61 -7.10 2.93
CA ARG A 48 5.34 -6.04 3.64
C ARG A 48 6.57 -6.61 4.36
N SER A 49 6.41 -7.70 5.11
CA SER A 49 7.51 -8.34 5.83
C SER A 49 8.60 -8.87 4.90
N LEU A 50 8.24 -9.44 3.74
CA LEU A 50 9.21 -9.84 2.73
C LEU A 50 9.97 -8.65 2.12
N GLN A 51 9.30 -7.51 1.91
CA GLN A 51 10.00 -6.30 1.47
C GLN A 51 10.90 -5.75 2.57
N ALA A 52 10.45 -5.76 3.82
CA ALA A 52 11.28 -5.35 4.96
C ALA A 52 12.57 -6.17 5.05
N LEU A 53 12.48 -7.49 4.90
CA LEU A 53 13.67 -8.36 4.86
C LEU A 53 14.61 -8.03 3.69
N ARG A 54 14.06 -7.65 2.53
CA ARG A 54 14.86 -7.28 1.34
C ARG A 54 15.67 -6.00 1.55
N TYR A 55 15.07 -4.99 2.19
CA TYR A 55 15.71 -3.69 2.41
C TYR A 55 16.49 -3.63 3.73
N GLY A 56 16.25 -4.57 4.65
CA GLY A 56 16.98 -4.66 5.92
C GLY A 56 16.88 -3.37 6.73
N SER A 57 18.03 -2.83 7.14
CA SER A 57 18.11 -1.59 7.93
C SER A 57 17.59 -0.35 7.20
N GLU A 58 17.59 -0.35 5.86
CA GLU A 58 17.07 0.78 5.07
C GLU A 58 15.54 0.83 5.08
N TRP A 59 14.87 -0.26 5.46
CA TRP A 59 13.41 -0.35 5.44
C TRP A 59 12.71 0.75 6.24
N GLU A 60 13.29 1.20 7.36
CA GLU A 60 12.71 2.25 8.19
C GLU A 60 12.93 3.66 7.64
N THR A 61 13.93 3.86 6.78
CA THR A 61 14.26 5.18 6.19
C THR A 61 13.67 5.39 4.80
N LEU A 62 13.05 4.36 4.21
CA LEU A 62 12.39 4.48 2.91
C LEU A 62 11.20 5.45 2.96
N ALA A 63 11.32 6.54 2.20
CA ALA A 63 10.26 7.53 2.03
C ALA A 63 8.98 6.97 1.40
N LYS A 64 9.11 5.91 0.58
CA LYS A 64 7.98 5.18 -0.01
C LYS A 64 8.14 3.69 0.25
N ARG A 65 7.12 3.11 0.86
CA ARG A 65 6.96 1.68 1.11
C ARG A 65 5.60 1.24 0.59
N CYS A 66 5.36 -0.08 0.56
CA CYS A 66 4.04 -0.58 0.20
C CYS A 66 2.95 -0.11 1.18
N ASP A 67 3.29 0.08 2.45
CA ASP A 67 2.39 0.45 3.55
C ASP A 67 2.50 1.92 3.99
N ARG A 68 3.52 2.66 3.51
CA ARG A 68 3.81 4.04 3.95
C ARG A 68 4.16 4.95 2.77
N THR A 69 3.62 6.17 2.77
CA THR A 69 3.96 7.23 1.82
C THR A 69 4.01 8.58 2.53
N ILE A 70 4.52 9.60 1.84
CA ILE A 70 4.58 10.97 2.32
C ILE A 70 3.65 11.82 1.44
N SER A 71 2.81 12.65 2.04
CA SER A 71 1.98 13.60 1.29
C SER A 71 2.83 14.65 0.58
N ALA A 72 2.42 15.03 -0.63
CA ALA A 72 2.97 16.15 -1.36
C ALA A 72 2.70 17.47 -0.63
N ILE A 73 3.28 18.57 -1.11
CA ILE A 73 3.19 19.88 -0.44
C ILE A 73 1.74 20.42 -0.34
N ASP A 74 0.86 19.96 -1.24
CA ASP A 74 -0.58 20.23 -1.28
C ASP A 74 -1.42 19.24 -0.45
N GLY A 75 -0.76 18.38 0.33
CA GLY A 75 -1.38 17.37 1.18
C GLY A 75 -1.85 16.12 0.44
N PHE A 76 -1.71 16.03 -0.89
CA PHE A 76 -2.12 14.84 -1.62
C PHE A 76 -1.17 13.67 -1.42
N SER A 77 -1.73 12.48 -1.25
CA SER A 77 -0.99 11.23 -1.09
C SER A 77 -1.61 10.14 -1.96
N ILE A 78 -0.77 9.27 -2.51
CA ILE A 78 -1.17 8.09 -3.26
C ILE A 78 -0.36 6.91 -2.74
N LEU A 79 -1.06 5.82 -2.42
CA LEU A 79 -0.48 4.55 -2.01
C LEU A 79 -1.00 3.44 -2.92
N SER A 80 -0.10 2.78 -3.63
CA SER A 80 -0.43 1.65 -4.50
C SER A 80 -0.39 0.34 -3.74
N ILE A 81 -1.53 -0.33 -3.63
CA ILE A 81 -1.68 -1.61 -2.94
C ILE A 81 -2.14 -2.70 -3.91
N TYR A 82 -1.63 -3.91 -3.70
CA TYR A 82 -2.06 -5.09 -4.45
C TYR A 82 -3.10 -5.80 -3.61
N LEU A 83 -4.37 -5.70 -4.00
CA LEU A 83 -5.47 -6.34 -3.30
C LEU A 83 -6.03 -7.50 -4.14
N ARG A 84 -6.44 -8.56 -3.47
CA ARG A 84 -7.39 -9.50 -4.07
C ARG A 84 -8.76 -8.83 -4.04
N VAL A 85 -9.12 -8.19 -5.15
CA VAL A 85 -10.50 -7.71 -5.35
C VAL A 85 -11.28 -8.85 -5.96
N ASN A 86 -12.18 -9.45 -5.16
CA ASN A 86 -13.24 -10.31 -5.69
C ASN A 86 -14.30 -9.38 -6.27
N ILE A 87 -14.38 -9.32 -7.60
CA ILE A 87 -15.50 -8.68 -8.29
C ILE A 87 -16.67 -9.66 -8.15
N LEU A 88 -17.73 -9.24 -7.43
CA LEU A 88 -18.99 -9.99 -7.29
C LEU A 88 -19.80 -9.92 -8.59
#